data_AF-A0A4S4C2X4-F1
#
_entry.id   AF-A0A4S4C2X4-F1
#
_cell.length_a   1.000
_cell.length_b   1.000
_cell.length_c   1.000
_cell.angle_alpha   90.00
_cell.angle_beta   90.00
_cell.angle_gamma   90.00
#
_symmetry.space_group_name_H-M   'P 1'
#
loop_
_entity.id
_entity.type
_entity.pdbx_description
1 polymer ?
#
loop_
_entity_poly.entity_id
_entity_poly.type
_entity_poly.pdbx_seq_one_letter_code
_entity_poly.pdbx_strand_id
1 'polypeptide(L)' 'MTHEFFSNPDISRFRADEEDLNAYVQLIINKTDKDEILSWISHLSERDLHSLITPYIAEKMTAELAEKEL' A
#
# COMPACT_ATOMS: atom_id res chain seq x y z
N MET A 1 21.80 2.76 -8.34
CA MET A 1 21.15 4.07 -8.58
C MET A 1 19.78 4.05 -7.91
N THR A 2 19.73 4.17 -6.59
CA THR A 2 18.52 3.85 -5.79
C THR A 2 18.26 4.88 -4.68
N HIS A 3 18.75 6.11 -4.85
CA HIS A 3 18.57 7.17 -3.84
C HIS A 3 17.85 8.43 -4.35
N GLU A 4 17.48 8.50 -5.63
CA GLU A 4 16.92 9.74 -6.21
C GLU A 4 15.39 9.85 -6.10
N PHE A 5 14.66 8.78 -5.74
CA PHE A 5 13.20 8.86 -5.59
C PHE A 5 12.73 9.67 -4.37
N PHE A 6 13.55 9.73 -3.31
CA PHE A 6 13.23 10.48 -2.09
C PHE A 6 13.78 11.91 -2.08
N SER A 7 14.46 12.34 -3.15
CA SER A 7 15.10 13.65 -3.25
C SER A 7 14.21 14.73 -3.86
N ASN A 8 12.89 14.50 -3.97
CA ASN A 8 11.99 15.49 -4.51
C ASN A 8 11.63 16.53 -3.42
N PRO A 9 12.10 17.79 -3.51
CA PRO A 9 11.92 18.80 -2.46
C PRO A 9 10.45 19.18 -2.20
N ASP A 10 9.51 18.73 -3.04
CA ASP A 10 8.07 18.91 -2.82
C ASP A 10 7.48 18.00 -1.73
N ILE A 11 8.13 16.87 -1.39
CA ILE A 11 7.63 15.97 -0.32
C ILE A 11 7.78 16.65 1.05
N SER A 12 8.77 17.52 1.22
CA SER A 12 8.99 18.30 2.45
C SER A 12 7.92 19.39 2.69
N ARG A 13 7.02 19.64 1.73
CA ARG A 13 5.98 20.68 1.81
C ARG A 13 4.57 20.16 2.07
N PHE A 14 4.37 18.85 2.08
CA PHE A 14 3.06 18.26 2.34
C PHE A 14 2.76 18.25 3.84
N ARG A 15 1.99 19.24 4.33
CA ARG A 15 1.18 19.07 5.54
C ARG A 15 -0.10 18.31 5.17
N ALA A 16 0.06 17.10 4.64
CA ALA A 16 -1.05 16.19 4.39
C ALA A 16 -1.50 15.61 5.73
N ASP A 17 -2.80 15.64 6.00
CA ASP A 17 -3.37 14.69 6.95
C ASP A 17 -3.43 13.28 6.33
N GLU A 18 -3.89 12.30 7.10
CA GLU A 18 -3.97 10.91 6.65
C GLU A 18 -4.87 10.74 5.41
N GLU A 19 -5.89 11.60 5.25
CA GLU A 19 -6.81 11.56 4.12
C GLU A 19 -6.12 12.04 2.83
N ASP A 20 -5.37 13.13 2.89
CA ASP A 20 -4.56 13.62 1.79
C ASP A 20 -3.50 12.60 1.34
N LEU A 21 -2.84 11.94 2.30
CA LEU A 21 -1.85 10.90 2.02
C LEU A 21 -2.52 9.71 1.32
N ASN A 22 -3.66 9.26 1.81
CA ASN A 22 -4.40 8.15 1.23
C ASN A 22 -4.87 8.49 -0.20
N ALA A 23 -5.41 9.69 -0.42
CA ALA A 23 -5.82 10.15 -1.74
C ALA A 23 -4.65 10.20 -2.72
N TYR A 24 -3.47 10.64 -2.27
CA TYR A 24 -2.25 10.65 -3.09
C TYR A 24 -1.78 9.24 -3.45
N VAL A 25 -1.76 8.32 -2.48
CA VAL A 25 -1.40 6.91 -2.71
C VAL A 25 -2.36 6.26 -3.69
N GLN A 26 -3.67 6.48 -3.53
CA GLN A 26 -4.69 5.99 -4.48
C GLN A 26 -4.50 6.56 -5.88
N LEU A 27 -4.15 7.84 -6.00
CA LEU A 27 -3.86 8.47 -7.29
C LEU A 27 -2.66 7.81 -7.99
N ILE A 28 -1.60 7.49 -7.25
CA ILE A 28 -0.44 6.79 -7.79
C ILE A 28 -0.85 5.39 -8.25
N ILE A 29 -1.48 4.60 -7.37
CA ILE A 29 -1.89 3.21 -7.67
C ILE A 29 -2.77 3.17 -8.92
N ASN A 30 -3.74 4.07 -9.06
CA ASN A 30 -4.65 4.11 -10.21
C ASN A 30 -3.96 4.52 -11.52
N LYS A 31 -2.80 5.17 -11.46
CA LYS A 31 -2.03 5.61 -12.62
C LYS A 31 -0.87 4.67 -12.96
N THR A 32 -0.49 3.80 -12.03
CA THR A 32 0.59 2.83 -12.23
C THR A 32 0.03 1.57 -12.88
N ASP A 33 0.79 1.03 -13.84
CA ASP A 33 0.42 -0.23 -14.49
C ASP A 33 0.49 -1.41 -13.51
N LYS A 34 -0.39 -2.39 -13.70
CA LYS A 34 -0.48 -3.56 -12.82
C LYS A 34 0.85 -4.34 -12.77
N ASP A 35 1.55 -4.48 -13.88
CA ASP A 35 2.80 -5.23 -13.93
C ASP A 35 3.94 -4.49 -13.20
N GLU A 36 3.90 -3.17 -13.19
CA GLU A 36 4.82 -2.33 -12.42
C GLU A 36 4.57 -2.47 -10.91
N ILE A 37 3.30 -2.46 -10.49
CA ILE A 37 2.92 -2.71 -9.08
C ILE A 37 3.38 -4.12 -8.66
N LEU A 38 3.15 -5.13 -9.49
CA LEU A 38 3.59 -6.50 -9.21
C LEU A 38 5.12 -6.61 -9.13
N SER A 39 5.83 -5.87 -9.97
CA SER A 39 7.29 -5.75 -9.88
C SER A 39 7.69 -5.18 -8.52
N TRP A 40 7.10 -4.09 -8.03
CA TRP A 40 7.42 -3.54 -6.71
C TRP A 40 7.17 -4.53 -5.57
N ILE A 41 6.03 -5.22 -5.61
CA ILE A 41 5.69 -6.25 -4.61
C ILE A 41 6.73 -7.38 -4.61
N SER A 42 7.21 -7.79 -5.80
CA SER A 42 8.21 -8.85 -5.92
C SER A 42 9.57 -8.53 -5.30
N HIS A 43 9.86 -7.23 -5.07
CA HIS A 43 11.10 -6.77 -4.42
C HIS A 43 10.95 -6.61 -2.90
N LEU A 44 9.76 -6.80 -2.34
CA LEU A 44 9.56 -6.71 -0.91
C LEU A 44 10.15 -7.93 -0.19
N SER A 45 10.64 -7.71 1.03
CA SER A 45 11.03 -8.82 1.89
C SER A 45 9.79 -9.64 2.28
N GLU A 46 9.98 -10.92 2.59
CA GLU A 46 8.92 -11.77 3.12
C GLU A 46 8.23 -11.14 4.33
N ARG A 47 9.00 -10.48 5.21
CA ARG A 47 8.48 -9.76 6.37
C ARG A 47 7.56 -8.60 5.98
N ASP A 48 7.95 -7.80 4.98
CA ASP A 48 7.17 -6.64 4.55
C ASP A 48 5.90 -7.10 3.82
N LEU A 49 6.02 -8.14 2.99
CA LEU A 49 4.88 -8.77 2.33
C LEU A 49 3.88 -9.35 3.35
N HIS A 50 4.38 -10.04 4.38
CA HIS A 50 3.54 -10.51 5.48
C HIS A 50 2.84 -9.35 6.20
N SER A 51 3.55 -8.26 6.46
CA SER A 51 2.98 -7.09 7.13
C SER A 51 1.86 -6.43 6.31
N LEU A 52 1.97 -6.46 4.98
CA LEU A 52 0.94 -5.95 4.07
C LEU A 52 -0.28 -6.87 3.96
N ILE A 53 -0.06 -8.18 3.83
CA ILE A 53 -1.12 -9.14 3.51
C ILE A 53 -1.88 -9.59 4.77
N THR A 54 -1.21 -9.70 5.91
CA THR A 54 -1.80 -10.26 7.14
C THR A 54 -3.07 -9.52 7.60
N PRO A 55 -3.11 -8.17 7.65
CA PRO A 55 -4.33 -7.46 8.03
C PRO A 55 -5.50 -7.75 7.10
N TYR A 56 -5.25 -7.80 5.79
CA TYR A 56 -6.27 -8.09 4.78
C TYR A 56 -6.85 -9.50 4.91
N ILE A 57 -6.00 -10.51 5.10
CA ILE A 57 -6.45 -11.89 5.31
C ILE A 57 -7.25 -11.99 6.62
N ALA A 58 -6.77 -11.37 7.70
CA ALA A 58 -7.45 -11.40 8.99
C ALA A 58 -8.85 -10.75 8.91
N GLU A 59 -8.98 -9.63 8.22
CA GLU A 59 -10.27 -8.98 7.98
C GLU A 59 -11.23 -9.88 7.18
N LYS A 60 -10.74 -10.50 6.10
CA LYS A 60 -11.53 -11.43 5.27
C LYS A 60 -12.01 -12.65 6.04
N MET A 61 -11.12 -13.29 6.80
CA MET A 61 -11.47 -14.43 7.65
C MET A 61 -12.50 -14.03 8.72
N THR A 62 -12.35 -12.85 9.31
CA THR A 62 -13.30 -12.34 10.30
C THR A 62 -14.69 -12.10 9.69
N ALA A 63 -14.75 -11.51 8.49
CA ALA A 63 -16.00 -11.31 7.77
C ALA A 63 -16.68 -12.65 7.41
N GLU A 64 -15.93 -13.63 6.90
CA GLU A 64 -16.46 -14.96 6.59
C GLU A 64 -16.98 -15.71 7.82
N LEU A 65 -16.33 -15.53 8.98
CA LEU A 65 -16.80 -16.10 10.24
C LEU A 65 -18.10 -15.43 10.70
N ALA A 66 -18.19 -14.10 10.61
CA ALA A 66 -19.39 -13.35 10.96
C ALA A 66 -20.60 -13.73 10.09
N GLU A 67 -20.39 -13.99 8.79
CA GLU A 67 -21.45 -14.47 7.89
C GLU A 67 -21.94 -15.89 8.21
N LYS A 68 -21.12 -16.74 8.83
CA LYS A 68 -21.47 -18.12 9.20
C LYS A 68 -22.16 -18.24 10.56
N GLU A 69 -22.11 -17.20 11.39
CA GLU A 69 -22.79 -17.14 12.70
C GLU A 69 -24.16 -16.43 12.65
N LEU A 70 -24.60 -15.98 11.46
CA LEU A 70 -25.95 -15.45 11.17
C LEU A 70 -26.88 -16.56 10.65
#